data_AF-A0A9Q0JYF0-F1
#
_entry.id   AF-A0A9Q0JYF0-F1
#
_cell.length_a   1.000
_cell.length_b   1.000
_cell.length_c   1.000
_cell.angle_alpha   90.00
_cell.angle_beta   90.00
_cell.angle_gamma   90.00
#
_symmetry.space_group_name_H-M   'P 1'
#
loop_
_entity.id
_entity.type
_entity.pdbx_description
1 polymer ?
#
loop_
_entity_poly.entity_id
_entity_poly.type
_entity_poly.pdbx_seq_one_letter_code
_entity_poly.pdbx_strand_id
1 'polypeptide(L)'
;MIMGRSLGPAISWLTKRDDKAVKLYQNLKQIITEMNWCPDTASKAYIDTVKSCKIFQESSVAELIAAMAAGWNAKLIVEAWWRGGVVSTSIGLAVASRHTQARHVCVVPDELSRSEYMEAMMREAGISPEVMVGEAEEVMQRIPEVDFLVVDCRRKDYAGVLRKGKLSPKGGVLVCKHANPQRTFRWRSVLTAGTPVVRTVFLPVGKGLDIAHVGSSSTGSSSGGTDRWIRYVDQESGEEHIFSRRMR
;
A
#
# COMPACT_ATOMS: atom_id res chain seq x y z
N MET A 1 -11.15 -50.20 26.11
CA MET A 1 -11.86 -49.37 25.11
C MET A 1 -11.87 -47.94 25.64
N ILE A 2 -10.86 -47.13 25.30
CA ILE A 2 -10.79 -45.72 25.70
C ILE A 2 -10.94 -44.90 24.43
N MET A 3 -12.02 -44.12 24.37
CA MET A 3 -12.42 -43.28 23.26
C MET A 3 -11.31 -42.29 22.88
N GLY A 4 -10.92 -42.30 21.61
CA GLY A 4 -10.07 -41.27 21.01
C GLY A 4 -10.82 -39.94 20.96
N ARG A 5 -10.35 -38.96 21.73
CA ARG A 5 -10.80 -37.57 21.60
C ARG A 5 -10.17 -36.96 20.35
N SER A 6 -11.02 -36.60 19.39
CA SER A 6 -10.65 -35.87 18.17
C SER A 6 -9.98 -34.53 18.51
N LEU A 7 -8.69 -34.40 18.18
CA LEU A 7 -7.92 -33.16 18.19
C LEU A 7 -8.09 -32.34 16.88
N GLY A 8 -9.06 -32.71 16.03
CA GLY A 8 -9.23 -32.21 14.66
C GLY A 8 -9.43 -30.71 14.48
N PRO A 9 -10.14 -29.97 15.37
CA PRO A 9 -10.36 -28.54 15.15
C PRO A 9 -9.07 -27.73 15.32
N ALA A 10 -8.34 -27.92 16.42
CA ALA A 10 -7.17 -27.09 16.75
C ALA A 10 -6.04 -27.21 15.72
N ILE A 11 -5.83 -28.40 15.16
CA ILE A 11 -4.80 -28.66 14.15
C ILE A 11 -5.18 -28.05 12.79
N SER A 12 -6.45 -28.14 12.38
CA SER A 12 -6.99 -27.48 11.18
C SER A 12 -6.90 -25.95 11.25
N TRP A 13 -7.10 -25.38 12.44
CA TRP A 13 -6.94 -23.95 12.69
C TRP A 13 -5.47 -23.50 12.64
N LEU A 14 -4.54 -24.32 13.14
CA LEU A 14 -3.09 -24.05 13.07
C LEU A 14 -2.58 -24.16 11.63
N THR A 15 -2.94 -25.21 10.89
CA THR A 15 -2.52 -25.38 9.48
C THR A 15 -3.07 -24.29 8.56
N LYS A 16 -4.33 -23.86 8.72
CA LYS A 16 -4.87 -22.70 7.97
C LYS A 16 -4.19 -21.37 8.32
N ARG A 17 -3.66 -21.22 9.54
CA ARG A 17 -2.89 -20.03 9.94
C ARG A 17 -1.52 -20.03 9.28
N ASP A 18 -0.89 -21.19 9.23
CA ASP A 18 0.41 -21.39 8.59
C ASP A 18 0.30 -21.22 7.06
N ASP A 19 -0.74 -21.73 6.41
CA ASP A 19 -0.98 -21.52 4.97
C ASP A 19 -1.18 -20.03 4.63
N LYS A 20 -1.92 -19.29 5.48
CA LYS A 20 -2.07 -17.84 5.30
C LYS A 20 -0.76 -17.09 5.50
N ALA A 21 0.04 -17.46 6.50
CA ALA A 21 1.35 -16.86 6.75
C ALA A 21 2.34 -17.17 5.62
N VAL A 22 2.34 -18.40 5.11
CA VAL A 22 3.15 -18.83 3.97
C VAL A 22 2.70 -18.12 2.69
N LYS A 23 1.40 -18.00 2.43
CA LYS A 23 0.88 -17.20 1.30
C LYS A 23 1.22 -15.72 1.42
N LEU A 24 1.09 -15.13 2.61
CA LEU A 24 1.47 -13.74 2.86
C LEU A 24 2.97 -13.56 2.60
N TYR A 25 3.79 -14.49 3.09
CA TYR A 25 5.23 -14.51 2.87
C TYR A 25 5.59 -14.67 1.40
N GLN A 26 4.94 -15.56 0.64
CA GLN A 26 5.19 -15.71 -0.80
C GLN A 26 4.76 -14.47 -1.58
N ASN A 27 3.59 -13.90 -1.29
CA ASN A 27 3.12 -12.67 -1.92
C ASN A 27 4.05 -11.48 -1.63
N LEU A 28 4.49 -11.33 -0.37
CA LEU A 28 5.46 -10.31 0.03
C LEU A 28 6.83 -10.55 -0.61
N LYS A 29 7.32 -11.79 -0.58
CA LYS A 29 8.61 -12.17 -1.17
C LYS A 29 8.63 -11.85 -2.65
N GLN A 30 7.57 -12.16 -3.39
CA GLN A 30 7.46 -11.93 -4.82
C GLN A 30 7.38 -10.44 -5.19
N ILE A 31 6.84 -9.60 -4.29
CA ILE A 31 6.95 -8.15 -4.40
C ILE A 31 8.40 -7.71 -4.17
N ILE A 32 9.05 -8.23 -3.12
CA ILE A 32 10.40 -7.84 -2.69
C ILE A 32 11.51 -8.26 -3.69
N THR A 33 11.45 -9.45 -4.30
CA THR A 33 12.56 -9.98 -5.14
C THR A 33 12.78 -9.27 -6.48
N GLU A 34 11.81 -8.51 -6.99
CA GLU A 34 11.93 -7.77 -8.26
C GLU A 34 12.10 -6.26 -8.06
N MET A 35 12.11 -5.81 -6.80
CA MET A 35 12.25 -4.40 -6.45
C MET A 35 13.67 -4.10 -6.02
N ASN A 36 14.12 -2.85 -6.18
CA ASN A 36 15.33 -2.33 -5.55
C ASN A 36 15.10 -2.14 -4.02
N TRP A 37 14.69 -3.22 -3.36
CA TRP A 37 14.21 -3.26 -1.99
C TRP A 37 15.37 -3.31 -1.01
N CYS A 38 15.37 -2.41 -0.02
CA CYS A 38 16.33 -2.39 1.05
C CYS A 38 15.75 -3.04 2.33
N PRO A 39 16.13 -4.29 2.66
CA PRO A 39 15.60 -4.98 3.83
C PRO A 39 16.02 -4.31 5.15
N ASP A 40 17.19 -3.67 5.18
CA ASP A 40 17.69 -3.00 6.37
C ASP A 40 16.86 -1.76 6.74
N THR A 41 16.55 -0.90 5.76
CA THR A 41 15.68 0.28 6.03
C THR A 41 14.25 -0.15 6.32
N ALA A 42 13.74 -1.18 5.63
CA ALA A 42 12.42 -1.73 5.88
C ALA A 42 12.25 -2.24 7.32
N SER A 43 13.20 -3.05 7.79
CA SER A 43 13.17 -3.63 9.14
C SER A 43 13.31 -2.57 10.23
N LYS A 44 14.22 -1.59 10.05
CA LYS A 44 14.35 -0.46 10.98
C LYS A 44 13.09 0.39 11.05
N ALA A 45 12.51 0.72 9.90
CA ALA A 45 11.26 1.48 9.85
C ALA A 45 10.09 0.72 10.51
N TYR A 46 10.01 -0.60 10.31
CA TYR A 46 9.03 -1.44 11.00
C TYR A 46 9.19 -1.32 12.53
N ILE A 47 10.38 -1.64 13.04
CA ILE A 47 10.66 -1.69 14.48
C ILE A 47 10.43 -0.33 15.14
N ASP A 48 10.92 0.75 14.53
CA ASP A 48 10.76 2.08 15.11
C ASP A 48 9.32 2.59 15.01
N THR A 49 8.54 2.13 14.02
CA THR A 49 7.10 2.38 13.99
C THR A 49 6.39 1.62 15.10
N VAL A 50 6.73 0.35 15.36
CA VAL A 50 6.18 -0.41 16.50
C VAL A 50 6.44 0.33 17.82
N LYS A 51 7.64 0.92 17.98
CA LYS A 51 7.98 1.71 19.18
C LYS A 51 7.22 3.03 19.26
N SER A 52 6.96 3.68 18.12
CA SER A 52 6.32 5.00 18.05
C SER A 52 4.80 4.92 18.13
N CYS A 53 4.21 3.82 17.66
CA CYS A 53 2.80 3.53 17.80
C CYS A 53 2.56 2.87 19.16
N LYS A 54 1.81 3.53 20.05
CA LYS A 54 1.16 2.83 21.17
C LYS A 54 0.23 1.76 20.57
N ILE A 55 -0.12 0.70 21.30
CA ILE A 55 -0.89 -0.44 20.77
C ILE A 55 -2.28 0.04 20.25
N PHE A 56 -2.36 0.44 18.99
CA PHE A 56 -3.58 0.85 18.29
C PHE A 56 -4.15 -0.35 17.55
N GLN A 57 -5.48 -0.41 17.39
CA GLN A 57 -6.15 -1.50 16.67
C GLN A 57 -5.70 -1.63 15.19
N GLU A 58 -5.15 -0.56 14.61
CA GLU A 58 -4.59 -0.52 13.24
C GLU A 58 -3.04 -0.47 13.21
N SER A 59 -2.33 -0.71 14.33
CA SER A 59 -0.87 -0.57 14.37
C SER A 59 -0.20 -1.49 13.34
N SER A 60 -0.62 -2.77 13.27
CA SER A 60 -0.12 -3.76 12.29
C SER A 60 -0.08 -3.29 10.83
N VAL A 61 -1.03 -2.44 10.42
CA VAL A 61 -1.08 -1.86 9.07
C VAL A 61 -0.04 -0.74 8.93
N ALA A 62 0.11 0.09 9.95
CA ALA A 62 1.06 1.20 9.96
C ALA A 62 2.51 0.70 9.84
N GLU A 63 2.89 -0.33 10.58
CA GLU A 63 4.28 -0.83 10.56
C GLU A 63 4.61 -1.52 9.24
N LEU A 64 3.65 -2.25 8.67
CA LEU A 64 3.80 -2.84 7.34
C LEU A 64 3.99 -1.75 6.26
N ILE A 65 3.15 -0.72 6.28
CA ILE A 65 3.25 0.40 5.32
C ILE A 65 4.57 1.16 5.50
N ALA A 66 5.01 1.39 6.74
CA ALA A 66 6.29 2.03 7.03
C ALA A 66 7.46 1.22 6.46
N ALA A 67 7.45 -0.10 6.69
CA ALA A 67 8.45 -1.01 6.13
C ALA A 67 8.46 -0.96 4.60
N MET A 68 7.29 -0.90 3.96
CA MET A 68 7.16 -0.79 2.50
C MET A 68 7.73 0.51 1.95
N ALA A 69 7.38 1.65 2.55
CA ALA A 69 7.88 2.94 2.12
C ALA A 69 9.40 3.06 2.29
N ALA A 70 9.92 2.57 3.42
CA ALA A 70 11.35 2.60 3.71
C ALA A 70 12.14 1.60 2.86
N GLY A 71 11.58 0.40 2.64
CA GLY A 71 12.19 -0.64 1.80
C GLY A 71 12.24 -0.25 0.33
N TRP A 72 11.24 0.48 -0.17
CA TRP A 72 11.27 1.08 -1.52
C TRP A 72 12.31 2.20 -1.68
N ASN A 73 12.92 2.67 -0.58
CA ASN A 73 13.77 3.86 -0.55
C ASN A 73 13.05 5.06 -1.20
N ALA A 74 11.79 5.27 -0.79
CA ALA A 74 10.99 6.39 -1.26
C ALA A 74 11.68 7.73 -0.94
N LYS A 75 11.64 8.67 -1.89
CA LYS A 75 12.13 10.05 -1.76
C LYS A 75 10.98 11.04 -1.58
N LEU A 76 9.82 10.72 -2.13
CA LEU A 76 8.58 11.42 -1.85
C LEU A 76 7.47 10.44 -1.46
N ILE A 77 7.01 10.59 -0.23
CA ILE A 77 5.92 9.83 0.36
C ILE A 77 4.72 10.76 0.49
N VAL A 78 3.60 10.37 -0.09
CA VAL A 78 2.35 11.12 0.00
C VAL A 78 1.30 10.26 0.68
N GLU A 79 0.57 10.84 1.63
CA GLU A 79 -0.64 10.23 2.16
C GLU A 79 -1.85 11.12 1.94
N ALA A 80 -3.01 10.52 1.69
CA ALA A 80 -4.30 11.20 1.71
C ALA A 80 -5.09 10.70 2.92
N TRP A 81 -5.04 11.47 4.01
CA TRP A 81 -5.61 11.09 5.30
C TRP A 81 -7.13 11.31 5.34
N TRP A 82 -7.88 10.38 5.94
CA TRP A 82 -9.33 10.50 6.13
C TRP A 82 -9.63 11.17 7.47
N ARG A 83 -10.51 12.18 7.47
CA ARG A 83 -10.91 12.89 8.68
C ARG A 83 -11.53 11.96 9.72
N GLY A 84 -11.08 12.06 10.97
CA GLY A 84 -11.48 11.16 12.06
C GLY A 84 -10.83 9.77 11.96
N GLY A 85 -9.86 9.59 11.05
CA GLY A 85 -9.00 8.42 11.01
C GLY A 85 -7.93 8.47 12.11
N VAL A 86 -7.39 7.31 12.47
CA VAL A 86 -6.21 7.24 13.33
C VAL A 86 -4.97 7.68 12.55
N VAL A 87 -3.97 8.22 13.26
CA VAL A 87 -2.71 8.71 12.67
C VAL A 87 -1.57 7.69 12.71
N SER A 88 -1.84 6.43 13.09
CA SER A 88 -0.79 5.39 13.19
C SER A 88 -0.02 5.21 11.89
N THR A 89 -0.70 5.17 10.74
CA THR A 89 -0.06 5.11 9.42
C THR A 89 0.81 6.34 9.17
N SER A 90 0.31 7.53 9.50
CA SER A 90 1.00 8.80 9.31
C SER A 90 2.28 8.88 10.16
N ILE A 91 2.24 8.36 11.39
CA ILE A 91 3.42 8.17 12.24
C ILE A 91 4.40 7.21 11.56
N GLY A 92 3.93 6.06 11.07
CA GLY A 92 4.78 5.10 10.35
C GLY A 92 5.43 5.66 9.09
N LEU A 93 4.70 6.47 8.31
CA LEU A 93 5.24 7.15 7.14
C LEU A 93 6.27 8.21 7.52
N ALA A 94 6.06 8.95 8.62
CA ALA A 94 7.05 9.88 9.15
C ALA A 94 8.30 9.16 9.69
N VAL A 95 8.16 7.96 10.26
CA VAL A 95 9.30 7.11 10.63
C VAL A 95 10.05 6.64 9.38
N ALA A 96 9.34 6.12 8.39
CA ALA A 96 9.93 5.68 7.12
C ALA A 96 10.68 6.81 6.41
N SER A 97 10.10 8.02 6.39
CA SER A 97 10.71 9.18 5.75
C SER A 97 12.04 9.58 6.40
N ARG A 98 12.17 9.41 7.73
CA ARG A 98 13.45 9.63 8.43
C ARG A 98 14.51 8.62 8.02
N HIS A 99 14.15 7.35 7.88
CA HIS A 99 15.07 6.28 7.49
C HIS A 99 15.55 6.39 6.03
N THR A 100 14.77 7.01 5.14
CA THR A 100 15.14 7.17 3.71
C THR A 100 15.49 8.60 3.31
N GLN A 101 15.44 9.53 4.27
CA GLN A 101 15.49 10.98 4.03
C GLN A 101 14.44 11.45 3.00
N ALA A 102 13.26 10.84 3.02
CA ALA A 102 12.15 11.25 2.17
C ALA A 102 11.48 12.51 2.69
N ARG A 103 10.84 13.24 1.77
CA ARG A 103 9.80 14.19 2.10
C ARG A 103 8.48 13.44 2.31
N HIS A 104 7.82 13.68 3.44
CA HIS A 104 6.49 13.13 3.74
C HIS A 104 5.45 14.26 3.72
N VAL A 105 4.43 14.11 2.86
CA VAL A 105 3.36 15.10 2.68
C VAL A 105 2.00 14.45 2.94
N CYS A 106 1.21 15.04 3.83
CA CYS A 106 -0.18 14.66 4.05
C CYS A 106 -1.13 15.59 3.28
N VAL A 107 -2.05 15.04 2.51
CA VAL A 107 -3.07 15.75 1.74
C VAL A 107 -4.41 15.63 2.45
N VAL A 108 -4.97 16.79 2.82
CA VAL A 108 -6.27 16.90 3.51
C VAL A 108 -7.21 17.84 2.74
N PRO A 109 -8.52 17.62 2.76
CA PRO A 109 -9.45 18.38 1.93
C PRO A 109 -9.64 19.84 2.37
N ASP A 110 -9.47 20.13 3.66
CA ASP A 110 -9.80 21.44 4.25
C ASP A 110 -9.01 21.72 5.55
N GLU A 111 -9.10 22.95 6.05
CA GLU A 111 -8.33 23.43 7.20
C GLU A 111 -8.76 22.80 8.56
N LEU A 112 -10.02 22.40 8.69
CA LEU A 112 -10.47 21.66 9.87
C LEU A 112 -9.82 20.27 9.89
N SER A 113 -9.80 19.60 8.73
CA SER A 113 -9.09 18.33 8.56
C SER A 113 -7.60 18.45 8.86
N ARG A 114 -6.95 19.56 8.46
CA ARG A 114 -5.55 19.87 8.81
C ARG A 114 -5.38 19.99 10.32
N SER A 115 -6.23 20.76 10.97
CA SER A 115 -6.14 21.04 12.40
C SER A 115 -6.29 19.75 13.22
N GLU A 116 -7.31 18.94 12.92
CA GLU A 116 -7.53 17.62 13.55
C GLU A 116 -6.34 16.67 13.34
N TYR A 117 -5.81 16.61 12.11
CA TYR A 117 -4.66 15.78 11.79
C TYR A 117 -3.39 16.23 12.54
N MET A 118 -3.09 17.53 12.54
CA MET A 118 -1.92 18.09 13.22
C MET A 118 -2.00 17.90 14.74
N GLU A 119 -3.18 18.14 15.34
CA GLU A 119 -3.40 17.91 16.76
C GLU A 119 -3.17 16.42 17.12
N ALA A 120 -3.73 15.50 16.32
CA ALA A 120 -3.53 14.07 16.53
C ALA A 120 -2.05 13.67 16.38
N MET A 121 -1.34 14.15 15.36
CA MET A 121 0.08 13.88 15.16
C MET A 121 0.94 14.42 16.31
N MET A 122 0.65 15.62 16.80
CA MET A 122 1.35 16.22 17.93
C MET A 122 1.08 15.46 19.23
N ARG A 123 -0.19 15.11 19.50
CA ARG A 123 -0.60 14.40 20.71
C ARG A 123 -0.02 12.99 20.79
N GLU A 124 -0.02 12.26 19.68
CA GLU A 124 0.36 10.84 19.69
C GLU A 124 1.88 10.63 19.52
N ALA A 125 2.56 11.47 18.72
CA ALA A 125 3.97 11.27 18.39
C ALA A 125 4.87 12.51 18.54
N GLY A 126 4.31 13.68 18.83
CA GLY A 126 5.08 14.93 18.88
C GLY A 126 5.69 15.30 17.52
N ILE A 127 5.05 14.90 16.42
CA ILE A 127 5.55 15.12 15.05
C ILE A 127 4.67 16.19 14.38
N SER A 128 5.31 17.13 13.69
CA SER A 128 4.65 18.12 12.83
C SER A 128 4.99 17.83 11.36
N PRO A 129 4.23 16.96 10.68
CA PRO A 129 4.45 16.63 9.27
C PRO A 129 4.03 17.78 8.34
N GLU A 130 4.51 17.77 7.10
CA GLU A 130 4.05 18.70 6.07
C GLU A 130 2.61 18.36 5.66
N VAL A 131 1.73 19.37 5.63
CA VAL A 131 0.32 19.21 5.25
C VAL A 131 -0.03 20.16 4.11
N MET A 132 -0.60 19.60 3.04
CA MET A 132 -1.19 20.33 1.93
C MET A 132 -2.71 20.26 2.02
N VAL A 133 -3.35 21.42 1.99
CA VAL A 133 -4.81 21.56 2.10
C VAL A 133 -5.39 21.89 0.74
N GLY A 134 -6.46 21.19 0.37
CA GLY A 134 -7.27 21.49 -0.79
C GLY A 134 -7.85 20.25 -1.46
N GLU A 135 -8.54 20.47 -2.57
CA GLU A 135 -9.09 19.39 -3.38
C GLU A 135 -8.00 18.44 -3.86
N ALA A 136 -8.21 17.14 -3.65
CA ALA A 136 -7.22 16.11 -3.90
C ALA A 136 -6.62 16.20 -5.30
N GLU A 137 -7.45 16.39 -6.32
CA GLU A 137 -6.98 16.44 -7.71
C GLU A 137 -6.06 17.64 -7.98
N GLU A 138 -6.33 18.80 -7.38
CA GLU A 138 -5.52 20.00 -7.56
C GLU A 138 -4.20 19.90 -6.80
N VAL A 139 -4.27 19.42 -5.56
CA VAL A 139 -3.09 19.22 -4.71
C VAL A 139 -2.14 18.21 -5.36
N MET A 140 -2.65 17.07 -5.80
CA MET A 140 -1.83 16.03 -6.42
C MET A 140 -1.18 16.47 -7.73
N GLN A 141 -1.77 17.40 -8.49
CA GLN A 141 -1.14 17.94 -9.71
C GLN A 141 0.11 18.78 -9.42
N ARG A 142 0.14 19.44 -8.25
CA ARG A 142 1.25 20.27 -7.77
C ARG A 142 2.38 19.44 -7.15
N ILE A 143 2.13 18.17 -6.84
CA ILE A 143 3.12 17.26 -6.26
C ILE A 143 3.81 16.48 -7.39
N PRO A 144 5.11 16.73 -7.65
CA PRO A 144 5.85 16.00 -8.67
C PRO A 144 6.41 14.68 -8.12
N GLU A 145 6.50 13.65 -8.97
CA GLU A 145 7.34 12.45 -8.75
C GLU A 145 7.11 11.70 -7.42
N VAL A 146 5.88 11.25 -7.20
CA VAL A 146 5.51 10.43 -6.05
C VAL A 146 6.10 9.03 -6.17
N ASP A 147 6.87 8.61 -5.16
CA ASP A 147 7.44 7.27 -5.08
C ASP A 147 6.54 6.30 -4.32
N PHE A 148 5.84 6.81 -3.31
CA PHE A 148 5.00 6.02 -2.42
C PHE A 148 3.74 6.81 -2.08
N LEU A 149 2.57 6.26 -2.39
CA LEU A 149 1.29 6.93 -2.16
C LEU A 149 0.37 6.04 -1.34
N VAL A 150 -0.14 6.58 -0.23
CA VAL A 150 -1.11 5.91 0.64
C VAL A 150 -2.42 6.65 0.63
N VAL A 151 -3.52 5.94 0.35
CA VAL A 151 -4.86 6.52 0.35
C VAL A 151 -5.79 5.66 1.20
N ASP A 152 -6.70 6.30 1.94
CA ASP A 152 -7.77 5.61 2.66
C ASP A 152 -9.01 5.49 1.78
N CYS A 153 -9.49 4.27 1.51
CA CYS A 153 -10.68 4.03 0.67
C CYS A 153 -11.99 4.57 1.25
N ARG A 154 -12.01 5.01 2.51
CA ARG A 154 -13.16 5.71 3.11
C ARG A 154 -13.32 7.13 2.58
N ARG A 155 -12.23 7.74 2.08
CA ARG A 155 -12.29 9.02 1.38
C ARG A 155 -13.14 8.89 0.13
N LYS A 156 -13.96 9.90 -0.17
CA LYS A 156 -14.79 9.91 -1.40
C LYS A 156 -13.96 10.19 -2.66
N ASP A 157 -12.88 10.93 -2.52
CA ASP A 157 -11.98 11.40 -3.57
C ASP A 157 -10.74 10.52 -3.78
N TYR A 158 -10.68 9.33 -3.13
CA TYR A 158 -9.52 8.43 -3.20
C TYR A 158 -9.08 8.09 -4.64
N ALA A 159 -10.04 7.92 -5.55
CA ALA A 159 -9.77 7.64 -6.95
C ALA A 159 -9.12 8.84 -7.67
N GLY A 160 -9.51 10.06 -7.32
CA GLY A 160 -8.92 11.29 -7.84
C GLY A 160 -7.46 11.45 -7.39
N VAL A 161 -7.20 11.16 -6.11
CA VAL A 161 -5.83 11.16 -5.54
C VAL A 161 -4.92 10.22 -6.34
N LEU A 162 -5.36 8.98 -6.53
CA LEU A 162 -4.59 7.94 -7.23
C LEU A 162 -4.37 8.27 -8.72
N ARG A 163 -5.40 8.81 -9.39
CA ARG A 163 -5.34 9.09 -10.83
C ARG A 163 -4.42 10.27 -11.16
N LYS A 164 -4.41 11.30 -10.30
CA LYS A 164 -3.67 12.54 -10.52
C LYS A 164 -2.26 12.52 -9.94
N GLY A 165 -1.91 11.51 -9.14
CA GLY A 165 -0.55 11.31 -8.66
C GLY A 165 0.42 11.07 -9.80
N LYS A 166 1.38 11.99 -9.99
CA LYS A 166 2.47 11.83 -10.95
C LYS A 166 3.54 10.95 -10.32
N LEU A 167 3.59 9.69 -10.72
CA LEU A 167 4.61 8.76 -10.22
C LEU A 167 6.00 9.15 -10.70
N SER A 168 7.02 8.79 -9.93
CA SER A 168 8.41 9.07 -10.32
C SER A 168 8.85 8.21 -11.51
N PRO A 169 9.91 8.60 -12.22
CA PRO A 169 10.42 7.84 -13.37
C PRO A 169 10.85 6.41 -13.03
N LYS A 170 11.19 6.09 -11.77
CA LYS A 170 11.50 4.72 -11.34
C LYS A 170 10.24 3.87 -11.08
N GLY A 171 9.05 4.46 -11.22
CA GLY A 171 7.80 3.87 -10.78
C GLY A 171 7.51 4.16 -9.31
N GLY A 172 6.54 3.47 -8.74
CA GLY A 172 6.18 3.68 -7.35
C GLY A 172 5.26 2.61 -6.79
N VAL A 173 5.03 2.72 -5.48
CA VAL A 173 4.14 1.83 -4.75
C VAL A 173 2.91 2.61 -4.29
N LEU A 174 1.74 2.14 -4.69
CA LEU A 174 0.45 2.69 -4.34
C LEU A 174 -0.22 1.77 -3.31
N VAL A 175 -0.82 2.34 -2.28
CA VAL A 175 -1.41 1.60 -1.18
C VAL A 175 -2.79 2.17 -0.87
N CYS A 176 -3.79 1.28 -0.80
CA CYS A 176 -5.16 1.58 -0.44
C CYS A 176 -5.52 0.87 0.87
N LYS A 177 -5.72 1.64 1.93
CA LYS A 177 -6.19 1.13 3.22
C LYS A 177 -7.71 1.03 3.24
N HIS A 178 -8.23 0.13 4.08
CA HIS A 178 -9.66 -0.12 4.22
C HIS A 178 -10.29 -0.57 2.88
N ALA A 179 -9.49 -1.25 2.06
CA ALA A 179 -9.91 -1.78 0.78
C ALA A 179 -10.84 -2.98 1.00
N ASN A 180 -12.00 -2.98 0.35
CA ASN A 180 -12.93 -4.10 0.42
C ASN A 180 -12.67 -5.04 -0.79
N PRO A 181 -12.31 -6.32 -0.57
CA PRO A 181 -12.05 -7.25 -1.67
C PRO A 181 -13.29 -7.53 -2.53
N GLN A 182 -14.50 -7.37 -1.98
CA GLN A 182 -15.76 -7.52 -2.72
C GLN A 182 -16.11 -6.29 -3.58
N ARG A 183 -15.56 -5.12 -3.24
CA ARG A 183 -15.60 -3.97 -4.15
C ARG A 183 -14.50 -4.23 -5.17
N THR A 184 -14.85 -4.30 -6.45
CA THR A 184 -13.89 -4.51 -7.55
C THR A 184 -12.99 -3.28 -7.71
N PHE A 185 -12.15 -2.99 -6.73
CA PHE A 185 -11.12 -1.99 -6.85
C PHE A 185 -10.09 -2.52 -7.84
N ARG A 186 -10.22 -2.05 -9.08
CA ARG A 186 -9.31 -2.42 -10.16
C ARG A 186 -8.35 -1.26 -10.31
N TRP A 187 -7.10 -1.46 -9.92
CA TRP A 187 -6.03 -0.48 -10.14
C TRP A 187 -6.02 0.06 -11.58
N ARG A 188 -6.27 -0.79 -12.57
CA ARG A 188 -6.37 -0.40 -13.99
C ARG A 188 -7.54 0.54 -14.33
N SER A 189 -8.63 0.56 -13.56
CA SER A 189 -9.76 1.48 -13.80
C SER A 189 -9.59 2.82 -13.08
N VAL A 190 -8.72 2.87 -12.07
CA VAL A 190 -8.51 4.08 -11.26
C VAL A 190 -7.31 4.87 -11.78
N LEU A 191 -6.25 4.18 -12.16
CA LEU A 191 -5.04 4.79 -12.70
C LEU A 191 -5.26 5.31 -14.12
N THR A 192 -4.46 6.30 -14.49
CA THR A 192 -4.50 6.91 -15.83
C THR A 192 -4.15 5.86 -16.90
N ALA A 193 -4.83 5.93 -18.05
CA ALA A 193 -4.56 5.01 -19.15
C ALA A 193 -3.08 5.06 -19.55
N GLY A 194 -2.45 3.89 -19.70
CA GLY A 194 -1.02 3.77 -20.02
C GLY A 194 -0.09 3.66 -18.82
N THR A 195 -0.58 3.77 -17.57
CA THR A 195 0.22 3.50 -16.37
C THR A 195 0.59 2.01 -16.28
N PRO A 196 1.89 1.65 -16.27
CA PRO A 196 2.32 0.25 -16.29
C PRO A 196 2.20 -0.38 -14.89
N VAL A 197 1.03 -0.93 -14.59
CA VAL A 197 0.83 -1.71 -13.36
C VAL A 197 1.56 -3.04 -13.50
N VAL A 198 2.67 -3.18 -12.78
CA VAL A 198 3.54 -4.36 -12.80
C VAL A 198 2.89 -5.48 -12.00
N ARG A 199 2.45 -5.18 -10.77
CA ARG A 199 1.88 -6.16 -9.84
C ARG A 199 0.87 -5.51 -8.90
N THR A 200 -0.12 -6.28 -8.49
CA THR A 200 -1.11 -5.88 -7.48
C THR A 200 -1.26 -6.99 -6.46
N VAL A 201 -1.43 -6.66 -5.19
CA VAL A 201 -1.70 -7.63 -4.12
C VAL A 201 -2.76 -7.08 -3.17
N PHE A 202 -3.66 -7.96 -2.75
CA PHE A 202 -4.53 -7.68 -1.62
C PHE A 202 -4.04 -8.44 -0.39
N LEU A 203 -3.83 -7.73 0.71
CA LEU A 203 -3.43 -8.30 2.00
C LEU A 203 -4.58 -8.15 2.99
N PRO A 204 -5.05 -9.25 3.62
CA PRO A 204 -6.11 -9.21 4.63
C PRO A 204 -5.57 -8.76 6.00
N VAL A 205 -4.83 -7.64 6.04
CA VAL A 205 -4.26 -7.05 7.25
C VAL A 205 -5.13 -5.86 7.68
N GLY A 206 -5.44 -5.77 8.96
CA GLY A 206 -6.37 -4.78 9.50
C GLY A 206 -7.76 -4.90 8.84
N LYS A 207 -8.23 -3.81 8.22
CA LYS A 207 -9.51 -3.75 7.48
C LYS A 207 -9.36 -3.96 5.97
N GLY A 208 -8.23 -4.54 5.54
CA GLY A 208 -7.90 -4.78 4.14
C GLY A 208 -6.92 -3.73 3.59
N LEU A 209 -5.91 -4.22 2.90
CA LEU A 209 -4.84 -3.41 2.31
C LEU A 209 -4.62 -3.86 0.86
N ASP A 210 -4.95 -3.00 -0.09
CA ASP A 210 -4.67 -3.26 -1.50
C ASP A 210 -3.42 -2.47 -1.90
N ILE A 211 -2.52 -3.09 -2.66
CA ILE A 211 -1.22 -2.54 -3.02
C ILE A 211 -0.99 -2.74 -4.51
N ALA A 212 -0.51 -1.71 -5.19
CA ALA A 212 -0.01 -1.80 -6.55
C ALA A 212 1.44 -1.33 -6.64
N HIS A 213 2.26 -2.14 -7.29
CA HIS A 213 3.55 -1.73 -7.82
C HIS A 213 3.34 -1.27 -9.27
N VAL A 214 3.72 -0.02 -9.52
CA VAL A 214 3.68 0.60 -10.84
C VAL A 214 5.12 0.82 -11.30
N GLY A 215 5.42 0.36 -12.51
CA GLY A 215 6.77 0.45 -13.07
C GLY A 215 7.08 1.81 -13.67
N SER A 216 8.32 1.97 -14.13
CA SER A 216 8.77 3.12 -14.91
C SER A 216 7.95 3.26 -16.19
N SER A 217 7.40 4.45 -16.44
CA SER A 217 6.86 4.81 -17.75
C SER A 217 7.99 5.27 -18.67
N SER A 218 8.86 4.36 -19.10
CA SER A 218 9.77 4.65 -20.21
C SER A 218 8.93 4.84 -21.47
N THR A 219 8.99 6.04 -22.05
CA THR A 219 8.38 6.38 -23.34
C THR A 219 8.80 5.36 -24.40
N GLY A 220 7.84 4.59 -24.90
CA GLY A 220 8.00 3.77 -26.11
C GLY A 220 8.75 2.44 -25.96
N SER A 221 8.02 1.39 -25.65
CA SER A 221 8.28 0.06 -26.24
C SER A 221 7.08 -0.33 -27.09
N SER A 222 7.03 0.23 -28.30
CA SER A 222 6.34 -0.39 -29.43
C SER A 222 7.09 -1.67 -29.80
N SER A 223 6.89 -2.74 -29.02
CA SER A 223 7.18 -4.10 -29.51
C SER A 223 5.87 -4.64 -30.07
N GLY A 224 5.72 -4.52 -31.39
CA GLY A 224 4.68 -5.24 -32.13
C GLY A 224 4.76 -6.74 -31.89
N GLY A 225 3.60 -7.42 -31.95
CA GLY A 225 3.52 -8.87 -31.90
C GLY A 225 2.44 -9.42 -30.97
N THR A 226 1.18 -9.31 -31.41
CA THR A 226 0.02 -10.24 -31.29
C THR A 226 -0.26 -11.14 -30.08
N ASP A 227 0.47 -11.13 -28.96
CA ASP A 227 0.09 -11.94 -27.78
C ASP A 227 -0.13 -11.05 -26.55
N ARG A 228 -1.41 -10.69 -26.34
CA ARG A 228 -1.86 -10.03 -25.12
C ARG A 228 -1.97 -11.08 -24.01
N TRP A 229 -0.92 -11.21 -23.22
CA TRP A 229 -0.92 -12.04 -22.02
C TRP A 229 -1.83 -11.43 -20.96
N ILE A 230 -2.87 -12.16 -20.57
CA ILE A 230 -3.79 -11.80 -19.50
C ILE A 230 -3.42 -12.68 -18.30
N ARG A 231 -2.84 -12.06 -17.27
CA ARG A 231 -2.58 -12.71 -15.98
C ARG A 231 -3.80 -12.50 -15.07
N TYR A 232 -4.41 -13.61 -14.68
CA TYR A 232 -5.46 -13.67 -13.66
C TYR A 232 -4.89 -14.38 -12.43
N VAL A 233 -5.10 -13.82 -11.24
CA VAL A 233 -4.73 -14.45 -9.98
C VAL A 233 -6.03 -14.74 -9.25
N ASP A 234 -6.27 -16.01 -8.95
CA ASP A 234 -7.43 -16.42 -8.19
C ASP A 234 -7.32 -15.88 -6.76
N GLN A 235 -8.36 -15.17 -6.31
CA GLN A 235 -8.32 -14.47 -5.02
C GLN A 235 -8.48 -15.40 -3.80
N GLU A 236 -8.91 -16.65 -4.00
CA GLU A 236 -9.16 -17.64 -2.94
C GLU A 236 -7.99 -18.63 -2.83
N SER A 237 -7.49 -19.15 -3.96
CA SER A 237 -6.38 -20.09 -4.05
C SER A 237 -5.01 -19.41 -4.15
N GLY A 238 -4.92 -18.23 -4.79
CA GLY A 238 -3.65 -17.58 -5.11
C GLY A 238 -2.96 -18.16 -6.34
N GLU A 239 -3.61 -19.04 -7.08
CA GLU A 239 -3.07 -19.65 -8.30
C GLU A 239 -3.02 -18.63 -9.44
N GLU A 240 -1.89 -18.64 -10.16
CA GLU A 240 -1.71 -17.81 -11.36
C GLU A 240 -2.24 -18.55 -12.59
N HIS A 241 -3.23 -17.95 -13.25
CA HIS A 241 -3.68 -18.36 -14.56
C HIS A 241 -3.18 -17.37 -15.62
N ILE A 242 -2.34 -17.87 -16.51
CA ILE A 242 -1.80 -17.10 -17.63
C ILE A 242 -2.54 -17.49 -18.88
N PHE A 243 -3.29 -16.56 -19.44
CA PHE A 243 -4.01 -16.74 -20.70
C PHE A 243 -3.31 -15.95 -21.81
N SER A 244 -2.87 -16.62 -22.86
CA SER A 244 -2.52 -15.95 -24.12
C SER A 244 -3.74 -15.94 -25.02
N ARG A 245 -4.05 -14.77 -25.58
CA ARG A 245 -5.11 -14.60 -26.57
C ARG A 245 -4.45 -14.34 -27.92
N ARG A 246 -4.29 -15.39 -28.73
CA ARG A 246 -3.97 -15.23 -30.16
C ARG A 246 -5.19 -14.66 -30.88
N MET A 247 -5.09 -13.44 -31.40
CA MET A 247 -6.01 -13.02 -32.46
C MET A 247 -5.65 -13.80 -33.72
N ARG A 248 -6.60 -14.57 -34.24
CA ARG A 248 -6.55 -15.05 -35.63
C ARG A 248 -7.02 -13.94 -36.55
#